data_AF-A0A8T9QCQ7-F1
#
_entry.id   AF-A0A8T9QCQ7-F1
#
_cell.length_a   1.000
_cell.length_b   1.000
_cell.length_c   1.000
_cell.angle_alpha   90.00
_cell.angle_beta   90.00
_cell.angle_gamma   90.00
#
_symmetry.space_group_name_H-M   'P 1'
#
loop_
_entity.id
_entity.type
_entity.pdbx_description
1 polymer ?
#
loop_
_entity_poly.entity_id
_entity_poly.type
_entity_poly.pdbx_seq_one_letter_code
_entity_poly.pdbx_strand_id
1 'polypeptide(L)'
;MNANQQDVQLGTQQKVITYYWPLAEELPQVARRNAYKNTYDQWLTQILADLEKAHRGITARVQQADVWVWGHGMVAPTPGSVWHPSRQQAARPLRNKLFFAHTDLSGMSIFEEGFYQGIRAARQLLGAV
;
A
#
# COMPACT_ATOMS: atom_id res chain seq x y z
N MET A 1 -12.79 10.80 5.66
CA MET A 1 -13.06 10.52 4.24
C MET A 1 -14.04 9.36 4.15
N ASN A 2 -15.11 9.47 3.36
CA ASN A 2 -16.01 8.35 3.09
C ASN A 2 -15.38 7.45 2.01
N ALA A 3 -15.16 6.18 2.30
CA ALA A 3 -14.53 5.20 1.42
C ALA A 3 -15.53 4.50 0.47
N ASN A 4 -16.73 5.05 0.32
CA ASN A 4 -17.69 4.61 -0.69
C ASN A 4 -17.31 5.14 -2.08
N GLN A 5 -16.04 5.04 -2.49
CA GLN A 5 -15.49 5.73 -3.66
C GLN A 5 -16.12 5.29 -4.99
N GLN A 6 -16.90 4.20 -4.99
CA GLN A 6 -17.68 3.73 -6.15
C GLN A 6 -19.20 3.93 -5.98
N ASP A 7 -19.64 4.47 -4.84
CA ASP A 7 -21.04 4.80 -4.60
C ASP A 7 -21.33 6.21 -5.13
N VAL A 8 -22.09 6.27 -6.20
CA VAL A 8 -22.54 7.52 -6.84
C VAL A 8 -23.70 8.17 -6.09
N GLN A 9 -24.29 7.52 -5.08
CA GLN A 9 -25.35 8.10 -4.26
C GLN A 9 -24.76 8.92 -3.11
N LEU A 10 -24.85 10.25 -3.21
CA LEU A 10 -24.31 11.19 -2.22
C LEU A 10 -25.05 11.21 -0.86
N GLY A 11 -26.03 10.32 -0.62
CA GLY A 11 -26.98 10.38 0.50
C GLY A 11 -27.04 9.17 1.43
N THR A 12 -26.15 8.19 1.31
CA THR A 12 -26.17 7.00 2.20
C THR A 12 -25.97 7.38 3.67
N GLN A 13 -26.83 6.90 4.58
CA GLN A 13 -26.75 7.20 6.02
C GLN A 13 -25.53 6.55 6.69
N GLN A 14 -25.10 5.39 6.19
CA GLN A 14 -23.90 4.71 6.65
C GLN A 14 -22.70 5.13 5.82
N LYS A 15 -21.59 5.39 6.49
CA LYS A 15 -20.33 5.84 5.89
C LYS A 15 -19.25 4.85 6.28
N VAL A 16 -18.43 4.47 5.30
CA VAL A 16 -17.24 3.66 5.55
C VAL A 16 -16.06 4.61 5.68
N ILE A 17 -15.23 4.42 6.70
CA ILE A 17 -13.95 5.13 6.81
C ILE A 17 -12.85 4.09 6.68
N THR A 18 -11.99 4.25 5.67
CA THR A 18 -10.75 3.49 5.57
C THR A 18 -9.65 4.26 6.26
N TYR A 19 -8.97 3.60 7.19
CA TYR A 19 -7.90 4.17 8.00
C TYR A 19 -6.62 3.37 7.79
N TYR A 20 -5.51 4.08 7.53
CA TYR A 20 -4.19 3.49 7.33
C TYR A 20 -3.24 4.02 8.40
N TRP A 21 -2.68 3.11 9.21
CA TRP A 21 -1.67 3.45 10.22
C TRP A 21 -0.30 2.89 9.82
N PRO A 22 0.66 3.74 9.39
CA PRO A 22 2.03 3.30 9.16
C PRO A 22 2.78 3.12 10.49
N LEU A 23 3.37 1.95 10.73
CA LEU A 23 4.18 1.67 11.92
C LEU A 23 5.64 2.09 11.68
N ALA A 24 5.89 3.39 11.61
CA ALA A 24 7.18 3.98 11.21
C ALA A 24 8.04 4.54 12.36
N GLU A 25 7.55 4.47 13.59
CA GLU A 25 8.23 5.06 14.77
C GLU A 25 9.36 4.17 15.31
N GLU A 26 9.29 2.86 15.06
CA GLU A 26 10.27 1.88 15.55
C GLU A 26 11.00 1.20 14.40
N LEU A 27 12.09 0.49 14.73
CA LEU A 27 12.76 -0.39 13.77
C LEU A 27 11.77 -1.45 13.23
N PRO A 28 11.81 -1.80 11.93
CA PRO A 28 10.82 -2.69 11.30
C PRO A 28 10.61 -4.03 12.01
N GLN A 29 11.67 -4.61 12.59
CA GLN A 29 11.58 -5.87 13.33
C GLN A 29 10.80 -5.72 14.64
N VAL A 30 10.99 -4.61 15.34
CA VAL A 30 10.31 -4.29 16.61
C VAL A 30 8.85 -3.97 16.32
N ALA A 31 8.59 -3.07 15.37
CA ALA A 31 7.25 -2.69 14.93
C ALA A 31 6.42 -3.92 14.50
N ARG A 32 7.01 -4.80 13.67
CA ARG A 32 6.34 -6.04 13.22
C ARG A 32 6.00 -6.96 14.40
N ARG A 33 6.94 -7.18 15.31
CA ARG A 33 6.71 -8.04 16.48
C ARG A 33 5.60 -7.46 17.37
N ASN A 34 5.61 -6.17 17.61
CA ASN A 34 4.58 -5.48 18.39
C ASN A 34 3.23 -5.56 17.68
N ALA A 35 3.21 -5.43 16.35
CA ALA A 35 1.98 -5.47 15.58
C ALA A 35 1.22 -6.80 15.68
N TYR A 36 1.96 -7.92 15.67
CA TYR A 36 1.37 -9.26 15.86
C TYR A 36 1.07 -9.61 17.32
N LYS A 37 1.65 -8.88 18.28
CA LYS A 37 1.33 -9.04 19.71
C LYS A 37 0.05 -8.30 20.10
N ASN A 38 -0.22 -7.15 19.48
CA ASN A 38 -1.43 -6.39 19.75
C ASN A 38 -2.68 -7.17 19.33
N THR A 39 -3.65 -7.24 20.24
CA THR A 39 -4.95 -7.83 19.96
C THR A 39 -5.81 -6.89 19.11
N TYR A 40 -6.87 -7.45 18.53
CA TYR A 40 -7.89 -6.68 17.83
C TYR A 40 -8.44 -5.51 18.69
N ASP A 41 -8.83 -5.77 19.94
CA ASP A 41 -9.41 -4.75 20.83
C ASP A 41 -8.41 -3.64 21.16
N GLN A 42 -7.14 -3.99 21.35
CA GLN A 42 -6.06 -3.03 21.58
C GLN A 42 -5.87 -2.13 20.35
N TRP A 43 -5.91 -2.71 19.15
CA TRP A 43 -5.85 -1.93 17.92
C TRP A 43 -7.06 -1.03 17.75
N LEU A 44 -8.26 -1.56 17.91
CA LEU A 44 -9.51 -0.81 17.75
C LEU A 44 -9.55 0.38 18.72
N THR A 45 -9.16 0.18 19.97
CA THR A 45 -9.11 1.24 20.98
C THR A 45 -8.17 2.38 20.55
N GLN A 46 -6.97 2.05 20.07
CA GLN A 46 -5.99 3.04 19.61
C GLN A 46 -6.48 3.78 18.36
N ILE A 47 -7.06 3.06 17.39
CA ILE A 47 -7.58 3.64 16.14
C ILE A 47 -8.74 4.60 16.44
N LEU A 48 -9.70 4.21 17.29
CA LEU A 48 -10.83 5.07 17.66
C LEU A 48 -10.35 6.30 18.42
N ALA A 49 -9.40 6.16 19.35
CA ALA A 49 -8.81 7.29 20.06
C ALA A 49 -8.12 8.30 19.10
N ASP A 50 -7.47 7.82 18.04
CA ASP A 50 -6.89 8.69 17.02
C ASP A 50 -7.96 9.36 16.15
N LEU A 51 -8.96 8.59 15.70
CA LEU A 51 -10.07 9.09 14.89
C LEU A 51 -10.89 10.16 15.63
N GLU A 52 -11.07 10.07 16.95
CA GLU A 52 -11.75 11.08 17.77
C GLU A 52 -11.12 12.48 17.67
N LYS A 53 -9.81 12.57 17.39
CA LYS A 53 -9.12 13.86 17.21
C LYS A 53 -9.67 14.62 16.01
N ALA A 54 -9.89 13.91 14.89
CA ALA A 54 -10.41 14.48 13.65
C ALA A 54 -11.94 14.43 13.55
N HIS A 55 -12.57 13.46 14.20
CA HIS A 55 -14.00 13.16 14.14
C HIS A 55 -14.57 12.94 15.54
N ARG A 56 -14.82 14.02 16.27
CA ARG A 56 -15.36 13.95 17.64
C ARG A 56 -16.70 13.22 17.71
N GLY A 57 -16.82 12.29 18.64
CA GLY A 57 -18.00 11.45 18.88
C GLY A 57 -18.15 10.29 17.88
N ILE A 58 -17.13 9.99 17.08
CA ILE A 58 -17.17 8.88 16.11
C ILE A 58 -17.25 7.53 16.79
N THR A 59 -16.63 7.36 17.96
CA THR A 59 -16.58 6.09 18.70
C THR A 59 -17.98 5.53 18.95
N ALA A 60 -18.91 6.39 19.41
CA ALA A 60 -20.29 6.00 19.68
C ALA A 60 -21.13 5.73 18.40
N ARG A 61 -20.60 6.07 17.21
CA ARG A 61 -21.28 5.93 15.92
C ARG A 61 -20.76 4.76 15.09
N VAL A 62 -19.64 4.16 15.51
CA VAL A 62 -19.05 2.99 14.83
C VAL A 62 -19.90 1.77 15.12
N GLN A 63 -20.47 1.19 14.07
CA GLN A 63 -21.33 -0.01 14.16
C GLN A 63 -20.54 -1.29 13.91
N GLN A 64 -19.50 -1.22 13.07
CA GLN A 64 -18.62 -2.31 12.74
C GLN A 64 -17.23 -1.75 12.45
N ALA A 65 -16.21 -2.50 12.84
CA ALA A 65 -14.83 -2.25 12.48
C ALA A 65 -14.17 -3.58 12.15
N ASP A 66 -13.31 -3.57 11.15
CA ASP A 66 -12.47 -4.69 10.81
C ASP A 66 -11.04 -4.19 10.72
N VAL A 67 -10.12 -4.92 11.35
CA VAL A 67 -8.71 -4.50 11.50
C VAL A 67 -7.81 -5.60 11.00
N TRP A 68 -6.86 -5.23 10.15
CA TRP A 68 -5.86 -6.14 9.62
C TRP A 68 -4.46 -5.55 9.76
N VAL A 69 -3.50 -6.42 10.04
CA VAL A 69 -2.07 -6.09 9.98
C VAL A 69 -1.53 -6.60 8.65
N TRP A 70 -1.10 -5.69 7.79
CA TRP A 70 -0.53 -6.02 6.48
C TRP A 70 0.97 -5.77 6.45
N GLY A 71 1.71 -6.71 5.88
CA GLY A 71 3.11 -6.47 5.52
C GLY A 71 3.20 -5.45 4.39
N HIS A 72 4.23 -4.63 4.40
CA HIS A 72 4.48 -3.72 3.27
C HIS A 72 4.93 -4.55 2.06
N GLY A 73 4.08 -4.60 1.03
CA GLY A 73 4.32 -5.39 -0.19
C GLY A 73 5.11 -4.66 -1.29
N MET A 74 5.60 -3.46 -1.01
CA MET A 74 6.28 -2.61 -2.00
C MET A 74 7.63 -2.15 -1.45
N VAL A 75 8.53 -1.74 -2.35
CA VAL A 75 9.77 -1.08 -1.96
C VAL A 75 9.44 0.22 -1.22
N ALA A 76 10.20 0.52 -0.16
CA ALA A 76 10.15 1.81 0.53
C ALA A 76 11.25 2.73 -0.07
N PRO A 77 10.96 3.53 -1.11
CA PRO A 77 11.98 4.32 -1.78
C PRO A 77 12.48 5.43 -0.87
N THR A 78 13.79 5.67 -0.91
CA THR A 78 14.43 6.86 -0.33
C THR A 78 14.67 7.92 -1.40
N PRO A 79 14.87 9.20 -1.04
CA PRO A 79 15.26 10.23 -1.99
C PRO A 79 16.43 9.78 -2.89
N GLY A 80 16.26 9.94 -4.21
CA GLY A 80 17.23 9.48 -5.21
C GLY A 80 16.96 8.10 -5.82
N SER A 81 16.06 7.29 -5.24
CA SER A 81 15.78 5.91 -5.72
C SER A 81 15.37 5.83 -7.20
N VAL A 82 14.58 6.79 -7.68
CA VAL A 82 14.13 6.86 -9.09
C VAL A 82 15.30 6.97 -10.06
N TRP A 83 16.36 7.69 -9.70
CA TRP A 83 17.51 7.94 -10.57
C TRP A 83 18.67 6.98 -10.29
N HIS A 84 18.52 6.10 -9.29
CA HIS A 84 19.59 5.22 -8.87
C HIS A 84 19.89 4.17 -9.96
N PRO A 85 21.17 3.93 -10.32
CA PRO A 85 21.55 2.98 -11.38
C PRO A 85 21.03 1.56 -11.16
N SER A 86 20.82 1.14 -9.90
CA SER A 86 20.27 -0.17 -9.58
C SER A 86 18.88 -0.42 -10.19
N ARG A 87 18.06 0.62 -10.39
CA ARG A 87 16.73 0.47 -11.01
C ARG A 87 16.84 0.01 -12.46
N GLN A 88 17.76 0.63 -13.22
CA GLN A 88 18.01 0.23 -14.61
C GLN A 88 18.62 -1.17 -14.68
N GLN A 89 19.49 -1.52 -13.73
CA GLN A 89 20.07 -2.86 -13.64
C GLN A 89 19.00 -3.93 -13.34
N ALA A 90 18.08 -3.64 -12.41
CA ALA A 90 16.97 -4.53 -12.06
C ALA A 90 16.00 -4.78 -13.22
N ALA A 91 15.90 -3.86 -14.18
CA ALA A 91 15.06 -4.01 -15.36
C ALA A 91 15.69 -4.91 -16.45
N ARG A 92 16.98 -5.28 -16.33
CA ARG A 92 17.67 -6.10 -17.34
C ARG A 92 17.22 -7.56 -17.28
N PRO A 93 16.98 -8.20 -18.43
CA PRO A 93 16.62 -9.60 -18.45
C PRO A 93 17.78 -10.48 -17.95
N LEU A 94 17.45 -11.54 -17.22
CA LEU A 94 18.45 -12.50 -16.76
C LEU A 94 18.65 -13.58 -17.83
N ARG A 95 19.88 -13.67 -18.36
CA ARG A 95 20.31 -14.64 -19.38
C ARG A 95 19.40 -14.67 -20.62
N ASN A 96 18.70 -13.56 -20.93
CA ASN A 96 17.67 -13.46 -21.97
C ASN A 96 16.58 -14.55 -21.87
N LYS A 97 16.31 -15.05 -20.66
CA LYS A 97 15.31 -16.10 -20.39
C LYS A 97 14.25 -15.66 -19.37
N LEU A 98 14.60 -14.73 -18.48
CA LEU A 98 13.69 -14.18 -17.49
C LEU A 98 13.61 -12.65 -17.67
N PHE A 99 12.40 -12.15 -17.86
CA PHE A 99 12.11 -10.73 -18.10
C PHE A 99 11.26 -10.20 -16.94
N PHE A 100 11.63 -9.04 -16.39
CA PHE A 100 10.99 -8.48 -15.20
C PHE A 100 9.94 -7.43 -15.58
N ALA A 101 8.78 -7.50 -14.93
CA ALA A 101 7.60 -6.66 -15.18
C ALA A 101 7.00 -6.10 -13.88
N HIS A 102 7.84 -5.63 -12.95
CA HIS A 102 7.38 -5.10 -11.67
C HIS A 102 7.25 -3.57 -11.69
N THR A 103 6.27 -3.01 -10.97
CA THR A 103 6.03 -1.56 -10.90
C THR A 103 7.20 -0.79 -10.28
N ASP A 104 7.96 -1.41 -9.38
CA ASP A 104 9.17 -0.81 -8.79
C ASP A 104 10.22 -0.40 -9.85
N LEU A 105 10.21 -1.01 -11.04
CA LEU A 105 11.10 -0.64 -12.14
C LEU A 105 10.82 0.76 -12.69
N SER A 106 9.61 1.29 -12.46
CA SER A 106 9.22 2.66 -12.79
C SER A 106 9.48 3.65 -11.65
N GLY A 107 9.63 3.15 -10.42
CA GLY A 107 9.65 3.96 -9.20
C GLY A 107 8.28 4.44 -8.73
N MET A 108 7.20 4.02 -9.39
CA MET A 108 5.81 4.36 -9.05
C MET A 108 4.96 3.08 -9.04
N SER A 109 4.26 2.83 -7.95
CA SER A 109 3.39 1.64 -7.85
C SER A 109 1.95 1.99 -8.18
N ILE A 110 1.69 2.18 -9.47
CA ILE A 110 0.36 2.46 -10.04
C ILE A 110 -0.01 1.40 -11.07
N PHE A 111 -1.30 1.27 -11.37
CA PHE A 111 -1.79 0.23 -12.29
C PHE A 111 -1.23 0.40 -13.70
N GLU A 112 -1.15 1.65 -14.18
CA GLU A 112 -0.62 2.02 -15.50
C GLU A 112 0.80 1.50 -15.69
N GLU A 113 1.64 1.65 -14.66
CA GLU A 113 2.99 1.12 -14.67
C GLU A 113 2.99 -0.41 -14.63
N GLY A 114 2.06 -1.04 -13.89
CA GLY A 114 1.90 -2.49 -13.92
C GLY A 114 1.63 -3.01 -15.34
N PHE A 115 0.70 -2.38 -16.05
CA PHE A 115 0.41 -2.70 -17.45
C PHE A 115 1.59 -2.41 -18.38
N TYR A 116 2.20 -1.23 -18.25
CA TYR A 116 3.32 -0.82 -19.08
C TYR A 116 4.52 -1.77 -18.93
N GLN A 117 4.89 -2.12 -17.70
CA GLN A 117 6.00 -3.04 -17.42
C GLN A 117 5.72 -4.44 -17.96
N GLY A 118 4.46 -4.91 -17.90
CA GLY A 118 4.02 -6.15 -18.52
C GLY A 118 4.19 -6.15 -20.04
N ILE A 119 3.68 -5.11 -20.71
CA ILE A 119 3.80 -4.96 -22.17
C ILE A 119 5.27 -4.85 -22.59
N ARG A 120 6.07 -4.06 -21.86
CA ARG A 120 7.51 -3.91 -22.10
C ARG A 120 8.23 -5.25 -22.02
N ALA A 121 7.99 -6.03 -20.96
CA ALA A 121 8.63 -7.34 -20.78
C ALA A 121 8.23 -8.32 -21.90
N ALA A 122 6.97 -8.32 -22.32
CA ALA A 122 6.50 -9.15 -23.44
C ALA A 122 7.16 -8.75 -24.77
N ARG A 123 7.29 -7.45 -25.05
CA ARG A 123 8.00 -6.94 -26.24
C ARG A 123 9.48 -7.35 -26.25
N GLN A 124 10.15 -7.21 -25.10
CA GLN A 124 11.54 -7.65 -24.94
C GLN A 124 11.72 -9.15 -25.18
N LEU A 125 10.80 -9.98 -24.67
CA LEU A 125 10.79 -11.43 -24.90
C LEU A 125 10.68 -11.75 -26.40
N LEU A 126 9.82 -11.03 -27.13
CA LEU A 126 9.57 -11.26 -28.56
C LEU A 126 10.65 -10.66 -29.48
N GLY A 127 11.61 -9.90 -28.95
CA GLY A 127 12.61 -9.19 -29.76
C GLY A 127 12.03 -8.03 -30.57
N ALA A 128 10.78 -7.64 -30.30
CA ALA A 128 10.13 -6.48 -30.88
C ALA A 128 10.49 -5.26 -30.03
N VAL A 129 11.55 -4.54 -30.41
CA VAL A 129 11.90 -3.25 -29.78
C VAL A 129 10.95 -2.17 -30.28
#